data_AF-A0A5C7IWS6-F1
#
_entry.id   AF-A0A5C7IWS6-F1
#
_cell.length_a   1.000
_cell.length_b   1.000
_cell.length_c   1.000
_cell.angle_alpha   90.00
_cell.angle_beta   90.00
_cell.angle_gamma   90.00
#
_symmetry.space_group_name_H-M   'P 1'
#
loop_
_entity.id
_entity.type
_entity.pdbx_description
1 polymer ?
#
loop_
_entity_poly.entity_id
_entity_poly.type
_entity_poly.pdbx_seq_one_letter_code
_entity_poly.pdbx_strand_id
1 'polypeptide(L)'
;MDEEKIAMLRADLLHRLSNWGDYSTVDVSYGLIPEAYGGGELDAESLEYEWLETKTKELAMSRAAAQNRDFNQVLNEVERKVLLHLGIIMAQTIDPAIAGTTVVTVEEDGNVCGVCQEDMERGDEGRAMDCMHAFHHDCILLWLQCKNTCPLCRHVMVPKQILIQDM
;
A
#
# COMPACT_ATOMS: atom_id res chain seq x y z
N MET A 1 -1.17 -21.51 7.69
CA MET A 1 -0.84 -20.16 7.15
C MET A 1 0.61 -20.21 6.73
N ASP A 2 0.93 -19.71 5.55
CA ASP A 2 2.29 -19.66 4.99
C ASP A 2 2.84 -18.23 5.01
N GLU A 3 4.07 -18.04 4.53
CA GLU A 3 4.75 -16.75 4.55
C GLU A 3 4.03 -15.68 3.73
N GLU A 4 3.46 -16.05 2.58
CA GLU A 4 2.71 -15.16 1.71
C GLU A 4 1.46 -14.62 2.42
N LYS A 5 0.66 -15.51 3.03
CA LYS A 5 -0.54 -15.09 3.75
C LYS A 5 -0.22 -14.25 4.99
N ILE A 6 0.86 -14.55 5.72
CA ILE A 6 1.32 -13.69 6.83
C ILE A 6 1.71 -12.30 6.31
N ALA A 7 2.43 -12.24 5.18
CA ALA A 7 2.86 -10.98 4.58
C ALA A 7 1.69 -10.12 4.10
N MET A 8 0.66 -10.72 3.49
CA MET A 8 -0.56 -10.01 3.08
C MET A 8 -1.26 -9.35 4.28
N LEU A 9 -1.43 -10.08 5.37
CA LEU A 9 -2.07 -9.56 6.58
C LEU A 9 -1.21 -8.48 7.26
N ARG A 10 0.12 -8.63 7.26
CA ARG A 10 1.04 -7.56 7.70
C ARG A 10 0.92 -6.30 6.85
N ALA A 11 0.79 -6.43 5.53
CA ALA A 11 0.61 -5.28 4.64
C ALA A 11 -0.69 -4.53 4.92
N ASP A 12 -1.78 -5.27 5.15
CA ASP A 12 -3.10 -4.73 5.49
C ASP A 12 -3.10 -4.02 6.86
N LEU A 13 -2.47 -4.63 7.88
CA LEU A 13 -2.25 -4.00 9.18
C LEU A 13 -1.42 -2.71 9.04
N LEU A 14 -0.32 -2.74 8.29
CA LEU A 14 0.51 -1.55 8.04
C LEU A 14 -0.25 -0.45 7.31
N HIS A 15 -1.12 -0.80 6.37
CA HIS A 15 -1.98 0.16 5.69
C HIS A 15 -2.93 0.85 6.68
N ARG A 16 -3.63 0.10 7.55
CA ARG A 16 -4.49 0.66 8.60
C ARG A 16 -3.72 1.54 9.58
N LEU A 17 -2.56 1.10 10.06
CA LEU A 17 -1.70 1.86 10.98
C LEU A 17 -1.18 3.16 10.33
N SER A 18 -0.86 3.13 9.03
CA SER A 18 -0.38 4.29 8.29
C SER A 18 -1.51 5.29 7.98
N ASN A 19 -2.75 4.82 7.89
CA ASN A 19 -3.95 5.59 7.59
C ASN A 19 -4.92 5.66 8.78
N TRP A 20 -4.38 5.71 10.01
CA TRP A 20 -5.15 5.64 11.25
C TRP A 20 -6.35 6.61 11.29
N GLY A 21 -6.25 7.79 10.67
CA GLY A 21 -7.35 8.77 10.58
C GLY A 21 -8.57 8.33 9.78
N ASP A 22 -8.43 7.41 8.82
CA ASP A 22 -9.53 6.91 7.97
C ASP A 22 -10.27 5.72 8.60
N TYR A 23 -9.62 5.03 9.53
CA TYR A 23 -10.12 3.79 10.18
C TYR A 23 -10.42 3.97 11.67
N SER A 24 -9.92 5.04 12.30
CA SER A 24 -10.20 5.32 13.71
C SER A 24 -11.61 5.88 13.86
N THR A 25 -12.43 5.22 14.68
CA THR A 25 -13.74 5.74 15.11
C THR A 25 -13.60 6.82 16.20
N VAL A 26 -12.37 7.16 16.59
CA VAL A 26 -12.08 8.12 17.66
C VAL A 26 -11.89 9.50 17.04
N ASP A 27 -12.82 10.40 17.32
CA ASP A 27 -12.76 11.80 16.89
C ASP A 27 -11.60 12.53 17.60
N VAL A 28 -10.51 12.79 16.88
CA VAL A 28 -9.32 13.47 17.40
C VAL A 28 -9.40 14.99 17.26
N SER A 29 -10.55 15.55 16.86
CA SER A 29 -10.74 16.99 16.60
C SER A 29 -10.47 17.92 17.80
N TYR A 30 -10.30 17.37 19.01
CA TYR A 30 -10.08 18.13 20.23
C TYR A 30 -8.68 18.04 20.85
N GLY A 31 -7.63 17.67 20.09
CA GLY A 31 -6.24 17.99 20.45
C GLY A 31 -5.75 17.51 21.83
N LEU A 32 -6.47 16.59 22.47
CA LEU A 32 -6.05 15.92 23.68
C LEU A 32 -5.48 14.58 23.23
N ILE A 33 -4.16 14.46 23.17
CA ILE A 33 -3.52 13.16 23.33
C ILE A 33 -3.91 12.76 24.77
N PRO A 34 -4.78 11.76 24.99
CA PRO A 34 -5.15 11.41 26.34
C PRO A 34 -3.90 10.87 27.01
N GLU A 35 -3.36 11.64 27.96
CA GLU A 35 -2.45 11.14 28.98
C GLU A 35 -3.19 10.06 29.78
N ALA A 36 -3.18 8.83 29.27
CA ALA A 36 -3.80 7.70 29.96
C ALA A 36 -3.13 6.39 29.55
N TYR A 37 -1.89 6.19 30.02
CA TYR A 37 -1.55 4.88 30.55
C TYR A 37 -2.56 4.54 31.64
N GLY A 38 -3.52 3.66 31.35
CA GLY A 38 -4.49 3.25 32.36
C GLY A 38 -5.63 2.40 31.81
N GLY A 39 -5.34 1.14 31.46
CA GLY A 39 -6.44 0.22 31.14
C GLY A 39 -6.12 -1.10 30.42
N GLY A 40 -4.95 -1.73 30.62
CA GLY A 40 -4.77 -3.19 30.55
C GLY A 40 -5.17 -4.01 29.32
N GLU A 41 -5.64 -3.43 28.22
CA GLU A 41 -6.07 -4.15 27.01
C GLU A 41 -5.35 -3.55 25.80
N LEU A 42 -4.64 -4.39 25.06
CA LEU A 42 -3.99 -4.01 23.80
C LEU A 42 -5.08 -3.58 22.80
N ASP A 43 -4.84 -2.52 22.03
CA ASP A 43 -5.74 -2.16 20.93
C ASP A 43 -5.79 -3.27 19.86
N ALA A 44 -6.81 -3.23 19.00
CA ALA A 44 -7.08 -4.30 18.05
C ALA A 44 -5.88 -4.54 17.11
N GLU A 45 -5.20 -3.47 16.71
CA GLU A 45 -4.02 -3.49 15.87
C GLU A 45 -2.81 -4.09 16.58
N SER A 46 -2.61 -3.79 17.87
CA SER A 46 -1.57 -4.40 18.70
C SER A 46 -1.82 -5.89 18.91
N LEU A 47 -3.07 -6.29 19.15
CA LEU A 47 -3.46 -7.70 19.23
C LEU A 47 -3.23 -8.43 17.90
N GLU A 48 -3.55 -7.78 16.78
CA GLU A 48 -3.32 -8.34 15.44
C GLU A 48 -1.83 -8.47 15.14
N TYR A 49 -1.01 -7.48 15.53
CA TYR A 49 0.44 -7.54 15.43
C TYR A 49 1.00 -8.73 16.22
N GLU A 50 0.64 -8.86 17.50
CA GLU A 50 1.08 -9.98 18.35
C GLU A 50 0.60 -11.33 17.81
N TRP A 51 -0.60 -11.39 17.22
CA TRP A 51 -1.10 -12.58 16.58
C TRP A 51 -0.30 -12.94 15.32
N LEU A 52 0.06 -11.98 14.47
CA LEU A 52 0.91 -12.20 13.29
C LEU A 52 2.33 -12.67 13.68
N GLU A 53 2.89 -12.11 14.75
CA GLU A 53 4.13 -12.59 15.37
C GLU A 53 4.02 -14.05 15.82
N THR A 54 2.91 -14.39 16.49
CA THR A 54 2.62 -15.75 16.95
C THR A 54 2.49 -16.73 15.77
N LYS A 55 1.77 -16.35 14.70
CA LYS A 55 1.63 -17.20 13.50
C LYS A 55 2.96 -17.44 12.79
N THR A 56 3.84 -16.45 12.78
CA THR A 56 5.21 -16.59 12.25
C THR A 56 6.00 -17.64 13.03
N LYS A 57 5.95 -17.57 14.37
CA LYS A 57 6.62 -18.54 15.26
C LYS A 57 6.02 -19.95 15.16
N GLU A 58 4.70 -20.08 15.07
CA GLU A 58 4.03 -21.38 14.89
C GLU A 58 4.44 -22.05 13.57
N LEU A 59 4.52 -21.29 12.48
CA LEU A 59 4.99 -21.79 11.19
C LEU A 59 6.44 -22.27 11.26
N ALA A 60 7.31 -21.49 11.91
CA ALA A 60 8.70 -21.86 12.14
C ALA A 60 8.82 -23.13 12.99
N MET A 61 8.05 -23.22 14.09
CA MET A 61 8.05 -24.38 15.00
C MET A 61 7.58 -25.65 14.29
N SER A 62 6.50 -25.58 13.52
CA SER A 62 5.99 -26.72 12.74
C SER A 62 7.04 -27.25 11.75
N ARG A 63 7.76 -26.35 11.06
CA ARG A 63 8.81 -26.73 10.11
C ARG A 63 10.07 -27.25 10.77
N ALA A 64 10.49 -26.64 11.87
CA ALA A 64 11.62 -27.10 12.67
C ALA A 64 11.38 -28.53 13.16
N ALA A 65 10.18 -28.81 13.68
CA ALA A 65 9.78 -30.15 14.11
C ALA A 65 9.72 -31.15 12.95
N ALA A 66 9.11 -30.78 11.82
CA ALA A 66 8.96 -31.66 10.66
C ALA A 66 10.31 -32.04 10.01
N GLN A 67 11.32 -31.17 10.13
CA GLN A 67 12.64 -31.36 9.49
C GLN A 67 13.74 -31.70 10.49
N ASN A 68 13.42 -31.79 11.79
CA ASN A 68 14.40 -31.94 12.88
C ASN A 68 15.55 -30.91 12.80
N ARG A 69 15.18 -29.64 12.62
CA ARG A 69 16.10 -28.50 12.46
C ARG A 69 16.04 -27.59 13.69
N ASP A 70 17.09 -26.78 13.88
CA ASP A 70 17.11 -25.74 14.91
C ASP A 70 15.98 -24.72 14.70
N PHE A 71 15.24 -24.43 15.77
CA PHE A 71 14.09 -23.53 15.70
C PHE A 71 14.48 -22.10 15.32
N ASN A 72 15.54 -21.55 15.91
CA ASN A 72 15.95 -20.16 15.66
C ASN A 72 16.42 -19.98 14.22
N GLN A 73 17.14 -20.97 13.67
CA GLN A 73 17.49 -20.97 12.26
C GLN A 73 16.26 -20.95 11.35
N VAL A 74 15.27 -21.82 11.63
CA VAL A 74 14.04 -21.87 10.81
C VAL A 74 13.20 -20.60 10.99
N LEU A 75 13.15 -20.01 12.19
CA LEU A 75 12.47 -18.76 12.45
C LEU A 75 13.04 -17.62 11.60
N ASN A 76 14.36 -17.44 11.60
CA ASN A 76 15.04 -16.46 10.76
C ASN A 76 14.73 -16.66 9.26
N GLU A 77 14.68 -17.92 8.80
CA GLU A 77 14.33 -18.24 7.41
C GLU A 77 12.89 -17.86 7.06
N VAL A 78 11.95 -18.16 7.97
CA VAL A 78 10.53 -17.81 7.81
C VAL A 78 10.35 -16.29 7.83
N GLU A 79 10.90 -15.60 8.83
CA GLU A 79 10.82 -14.14 8.94
C GLU A 79 11.38 -13.43 7.70
N ARG A 80 12.55 -13.87 7.21
CA ARG A 80 13.14 -13.32 5.98
C ARG A 80 12.22 -13.47 4.78
N LYS A 81 11.54 -14.62 4.63
CA LYS A 81 10.60 -14.85 3.53
C LYS A 81 9.34 -14.01 3.68
N VAL A 82 8.78 -13.90 4.88
CA VAL A 82 7.63 -13.01 5.16
C VAL A 82 7.99 -11.57 4.80
N LEU A 83 9.17 -11.08 5.21
CA LEU A 83 9.64 -9.73 4.88
C LEU A 83 9.85 -9.54 3.37
N LEU A 84 10.34 -10.56 2.66
CA LEU A 84 10.49 -10.50 1.21
C LEU A 84 9.13 -10.36 0.51
N HIS A 85 8.16 -11.21 0.87
CA HIS A 85 6.79 -11.11 0.34
C HIS A 85 6.16 -9.77 0.68
N LEU A 86 6.32 -9.30 1.93
CA LEU A 86 5.80 -8.01 2.37
C LEU A 86 6.38 -6.86 1.53
N GLY A 87 7.70 -6.85 1.30
CA GLY A 87 8.35 -5.85 0.46
C GLY A 87 7.83 -5.84 -0.97
N ILE A 88 7.56 -7.01 -1.56
CA ILE A 88 6.94 -7.11 -2.89
C ILE A 88 5.52 -6.53 -2.88
N ILE A 89 4.70 -6.93 -1.90
CA ILE A 89 3.30 -6.47 -1.77
C ILE A 89 3.27 -4.95 -1.61
N MET A 90 4.08 -4.41 -0.69
CA MET A 90 4.15 -2.97 -0.45
C MET A 90 4.67 -2.18 -1.67
N ALA A 91 5.55 -2.76 -2.47
CA ALA A 91 6.02 -2.14 -3.72
C ALA A 91 4.93 -2.13 -4.82
N GLN A 92 4.02 -3.11 -4.81
CA GLN A 92 2.92 -3.21 -5.78
C GLN A 92 1.74 -2.30 -5.45
N THR A 93 1.48 -2.04 -4.15
CA THR A 93 0.35 -1.22 -3.70
C THR A 93 0.62 0.28 -3.77
N ILE A 94 1.87 0.68 -3.94
CA ILE A 94 2.30 2.07 -4.11
C ILE A 94 3.41 2.05 -5.17
N ASP A 95 3.08 1.84 -6.44
CA ASP A 95 4.09 2.04 -7.49
C ASP A 95 4.50 3.52 -7.45
N PRO A 96 5.77 3.84 -7.11
CA PRO A 96 6.20 5.21 -6.90
C PRO A 96 6.02 6.08 -8.15
N ALA A 97 6.03 5.49 -9.34
CA ALA A 97 5.86 6.21 -10.59
C ALA A 97 4.47 6.84 -10.71
N ILE A 98 3.44 6.22 -10.11
CA ILE A 98 2.05 6.70 -10.16
C ILE A 98 1.59 7.30 -8.82
N ALA A 99 2.46 7.36 -7.81
CA ALA A 99 2.21 8.01 -6.52
C ALA A 99 2.00 9.52 -6.70
N GLY A 100 0.75 9.92 -6.95
CA GLY A 100 0.34 11.28 -7.30
C GLY A 100 -0.60 11.38 -8.50
N THR A 101 -0.94 10.25 -9.12
CA THR A 101 -2.07 10.13 -10.06
C THR A 101 -3.33 9.68 -9.31
N THR A 102 -4.50 10.04 -9.83
CA THR A 102 -5.80 9.59 -9.30
C THR A 102 -6.43 8.56 -10.25
N VAL A 103 -7.07 7.54 -9.68
CA VAL A 103 -7.90 6.62 -10.49
C VAL A 103 -9.13 7.39 -10.97
N VAL A 104 -9.44 7.26 -12.25
CA VAL A 104 -10.61 7.89 -12.88
C VAL A 104 -11.37 6.85 -13.70
N THR A 105 -12.69 6.96 -13.73
CA THR A 105 -13.52 6.20 -14.67
C THR A 105 -13.83 7.11 -15.84
N VAL A 106 -13.73 6.60 -17.07
CA VAL A 106 -14.10 7.37 -18.27
C VAL A 106 -15.62 7.52 -18.33
N GLU A 107 -16.11 8.75 -18.17
CA GLU A 107 -17.55 9.06 -18.12
C GLU A 107 -18.19 9.15 -19.52
N GLU A 108 -17.42 9.53 -20.52
CA GLU A 108 -17.88 9.79 -21.90
C GLU A 108 -16.95 9.12 -22.92
N ASP A 109 -17.54 8.62 -24.00
CA ASP A 109 -16.79 8.12 -25.14
C ASP A 109 -16.10 9.29 -25.88
N GLY A 110 -14.94 9.03 -26.48
CA GLY A 110 -14.20 10.01 -27.28
C GLY A 110 -13.02 10.68 -26.55
N ASN A 111 -12.66 10.21 -25.36
CA ASN A 111 -11.36 10.51 -24.78
C ASN A 111 -10.29 9.70 -25.51
N VAL A 112 -9.19 10.35 -25.91
CA VAL A 112 -8.06 9.68 -26.57
C VAL A 112 -6.87 9.64 -25.63
N CYS A 113 -6.27 8.47 -25.44
CA CYS A 113 -5.08 8.35 -24.63
C CYS A 113 -3.88 9.01 -25.34
N GLY A 114 -3.34 10.08 -24.75
CA GLY A 114 -2.20 10.81 -25.32
C GLY A 114 -0.87 10.05 -25.40
N VAL A 115 -0.83 8.78 -24.96
CA VAL A 115 0.36 7.90 -25.01
C VAL A 115 0.25 6.90 -26.16
N CYS A 116 -0.79 6.06 -26.19
CA CYS A 116 -0.98 5.06 -27.24
C CYS A 116 -1.75 5.59 -28.47
N GLN A 117 -2.41 6.76 -28.34
CA GLN A 117 -3.27 7.37 -29.38
C GLN A 117 -4.52 6.55 -29.71
N GLU A 118 -4.92 5.66 -28.82
CA GLU A 118 -6.16 4.88 -28.92
C GLU A 118 -7.26 5.54 -28.08
N ASP A 119 -8.51 5.27 -28.47
CA ASP A 119 -9.69 5.72 -27.72
C ASP A 119 -9.75 5.05 -26.35
N MET A 120 -10.22 5.80 -25.35
CA MET A 120 -10.60 5.31 -24.04
C MET A 120 -12.13 5.20 -24.04
N GLU A 121 -12.67 4.01 -23.81
CA GLU A 121 -14.09 3.75 -23.88
C GLU A 121 -14.77 4.12 -22.56
N ARG A 122 -16.06 4.49 -22.62
CA ARG A 122 -16.84 4.74 -21.42
C ARG A 122 -16.84 3.52 -20.50
N GLY A 123 -16.52 3.75 -19.23
CA GLY A 123 -16.39 2.71 -18.22
C GLY A 123 -14.98 2.16 -18.05
N ASP A 124 -14.03 2.53 -18.91
CA ASP A 124 -12.63 2.17 -18.71
C ASP A 124 -12.05 2.83 -17.46
N GLU A 125 -11.19 2.09 -16.76
CA GLU A 125 -10.38 2.61 -15.67
C GLU A 125 -9.10 3.23 -16.21
N GLY A 126 -8.96 4.54 -16.01
CA GLY A 126 -7.77 5.32 -16.34
C GLY A 126 -7.08 5.85 -15.09
N ARG A 127 -5.97 6.54 -15.31
CA ARG A 127 -5.36 7.41 -14.30
C ARG A 127 -5.24 8.84 -14.82
N ALA A 128 -5.63 9.78 -13.99
CA ALA A 128 -5.45 11.21 -14.23
C ALA A 128 -4.24 11.75 -13.47
N MET A 129 -3.50 12.62 -14.13
CA MET A 129 -2.47 13.43 -13.47
C MET A 129 -3.12 14.64 -12.77
N ASP A 130 -2.36 15.32 -11.90
CA ASP A 130 -2.76 16.57 -11.23
C ASP A 130 -3.08 17.72 -12.21
N CYS A 131 -2.53 17.67 -13.42
CA CYS A 131 -2.92 18.54 -14.54
C CYS A 131 -4.23 18.13 -15.26
N MET A 132 -5.00 17.20 -14.68
CA MET A 132 -6.31 16.70 -15.14
C MET A 132 -6.32 15.90 -16.46
N HIS A 133 -5.16 15.66 -17.08
CA HIS A 133 -5.08 14.77 -18.24
C HIS A 133 -5.15 13.31 -17.81
N ALA A 134 -6.01 12.54 -18.47
CA ALA A 134 -6.23 11.12 -18.22
C ALA A 134 -5.59 10.24 -19.31
N PHE A 135 -5.20 9.04 -18.91
CA PHE A 135 -4.57 8.03 -19.75
C PHE A 135 -4.98 6.63 -19.28
N HIS A 136 -4.84 5.61 -20.12
CA HIS A 136 -4.89 4.23 -19.66
C HIS A 136 -3.88 3.99 -18.54
N HIS A 137 -4.26 3.17 -17.56
CA HIS A 137 -3.42 2.82 -16.41
C HIS A 137 -1.99 2.41 -16.83
N ASP A 138 -1.89 1.42 -17.71
CA ASP A 138 -0.61 0.86 -18.15
C ASP A 138 0.21 1.87 -18.97
N CYS A 139 -0.47 2.69 -19.78
CA CYS A 139 0.18 3.68 -20.63
C CYS A 139 0.91 4.74 -19.82
N ILE A 140 0.25 5.31 -18.81
CA ILE A 140 0.87 6.36 -17.99
C ILE A 140 1.89 5.78 -17.01
N LEU A 141 1.68 4.55 -16.52
CA LEU A 141 2.65 3.85 -15.70
C LEU A 141 3.99 3.70 -16.42
N LEU A 142 3.98 3.11 -17.63
CA LEU A 142 5.20 2.92 -18.44
C LEU A 142 5.87 4.24 -18.80
N TRP A 143 5.09 5.29 -19.06
CA TRP A 143 5.63 6.61 -19.33
C TRP A 143 6.34 7.21 -18.10
N LEU A 144 5.70 7.15 -16.93
CA LEU A 144 6.21 7.74 -15.68
C LEU A 144 7.43 7.00 -15.13
N GLN A 145 7.64 5.73 -15.49
CA GLN A 145 8.90 5.01 -15.24
C GLN A 145 10.10 5.63 -15.97
N CYS A 146 9.87 6.31 -17.09
CA CYS A 146 10.93 6.95 -17.89
C CYS A 146 11.00 8.46 -17.69
N LYS A 147 9.86 9.13 -17.50
CA LYS A 147 9.74 10.60 -17.48
C LYS A 147 8.67 11.02 -16.48
N ASN A 148 8.98 11.93 -15.57
CA ASN A 148 8.01 12.49 -14.62
C ASN A 148 7.18 13.66 -15.18
N THR A 149 6.83 13.66 -16.47
CA THR A 149 6.08 14.77 -17.10
C THR A 149 4.86 14.28 -17.84
N CYS A 150 3.78 15.05 -17.79
CA CYS A 150 2.56 14.76 -18.55
C CYS A 150 2.87 14.68 -20.06
N PRO A 151 2.47 13.58 -20.75
CA PRO A 151 2.62 13.44 -22.19
C PRO A 151 2.01 14.58 -23.02
N LEU A 152 0.91 15.18 -22.53
CA LEU A 152 0.14 16.20 -23.26
C LEU A 152 0.62 17.63 -22.98
N CYS A 153 0.79 18.00 -21.72
CA CYS A 153 1.10 19.38 -21.34
C CYS A 153 2.50 19.59 -20.74
N ARG A 154 3.29 18.51 -20.58
CA ARG A 154 4.62 18.52 -19.95
C ARG A 154 4.65 19.01 -18.50
N HIS A 155 3.49 19.12 -17.86
CA HIS A 155 3.41 19.38 -16.42
C HIS A 155 4.24 18.34 -15.68
N VAL A 156 5.17 18.81 -14.85
CA VAL A 156 6.04 17.93 -14.08
C VAL A 156 5.20 17.35 -12.95
N MET A 157 5.13 16.04 -12.90
CA MET A 157 4.64 15.34 -11.73
C MET A 157 5.63 15.62 -10.61
N VAL A 158 5.28 16.56 -9.76
CA VAL A 158 5.93 16.71 -8.47
C VAL A 158 5.38 15.54 -7.66
N PRO A 159 6.19 14.56 -7.25
CA PRO A 159 5.74 13.62 -6.24
C PRO A 159 5.18 14.50 -5.12
N LYS A 160 3.94 14.26 -4.69
CA LYS A 160 3.43 15.01 -3.54
C LYS A 160 4.42 14.75 -2.42
N GLN A 161 5.29 15.72 -2.15
CA GLN A 161 5.92 15.83 -0.86
C GLN A 161 4.72 15.83 0.08
N ILE A 162 4.64 14.85 0.98
CA ILE A 162 3.58 14.82 1.98
C ILE A 162 3.79 16.07 2.84
N LEU A 163 3.24 17.18 2.38
CA LEU A 163 3.17 18.47 3.06
C LEU A 163 1.69 18.71 3.24
N ILE A 164 1.20 18.22 4.37
CA ILE A 164 -0.14 18.47 4.83
C ILE A 164 -0.11 19.92 5.32
N GLN A 165 -0.52 20.85 4.46
CA GLN A 165 -0.78 22.23 4.85
C GLN A 165 -2.23 22.57 4.61
N ASP A 166 -2.82 22.96 5.73
CA ASP A 166 -3.92 23.88 5.92
C ASP A 166 -5.33 23.31 5.71
N MET A 167 -5.74 22.56 6.74
CA MET A 167 -6.97 22.85 7.47
C MET A 167 -6.64 23.46 8.83
#